data_AF-A0A556AVW9-F1
#
_entry.id   AF-A0A556AVW9-F1
#
_cell.length_a   1.000
_cell.length_b   1.000
_cell.length_c   1.000
_cell.angle_alpha   90.00
_cell.angle_beta   90.00
_cell.angle_gamma   90.00
#
_symmetry.space_group_name_H-M   'P 1'
#
loop_
_entity.id
_entity.type
_entity.pdbx_description
1 polymer ?
#
loop_
_entity_poly.entity_id
_entity_poly.type
_entity_poly.pdbx_seq_one_letter_code
_entity_poly.pdbx_strand_id
1 'polypeptide(L)'
;MKRAFPSDAFFDGLSSSALRTEQAETLPPLCYTDEAFFEFEKEALFNHEWLCVGRESWVAEPGDYFTTSIIGEPLIIARNRQGAIRAMSAVCQHRAMLVAEGRGKARAFLCPYHHWSYSLDGELIGAPAMDRTADFDKKAFCLPTLQVEIWQGFIFVNFDPLAEPLASRLASISEAVARYQLADAEGPRPEQPSRYAWNWKVMLENNNDGYHANKLHHGPLHDFVPSALASFPVQPEGSAGYMRYNGTTHPDASFNAMQKAVLPIFPGLTTEDRSRMTFVNVPPTLSLVMTSDMVIYMILRPDSAGTHEMDQGLLLAPGAMRDPLFRQRMAMNMDAASEIIAQDLHVDANVQVGLRSRYAVRGRYSWQEQAQRDFNHWLVPRYQAAWKRMRETEQGAMPARVIPVRSVGAG
;
A
#
# COMPACT_ATOMS: atom_id res chain seq x y z
N MET A 1 -18.90 5.02 28.96
CA MET A 1 -19.94 4.21 28.28
C MET A 1 -19.40 3.88 26.90
N LYS A 2 -18.71 2.74 26.76
CA LYS A 2 -18.08 2.32 25.49
C LYS A 2 -19.21 1.96 24.49
N ARG A 3 -19.14 2.49 23.27
CA ARG A 3 -20.14 2.30 22.20
C ARG A 3 -20.28 0.81 21.86
N ALA A 4 -21.51 0.38 21.63
CA ALA A 4 -21.78 -0.88 20.95
C ALA A 4 -21.35 -0.76 19.48
N PHE A 5 -20.44 -1.64 19.09
CA PHE A 5 -19.80 -1.77 17.78
C PHE A 5 -19.63 -3.28 17.57
N PRO A 6 -19.92 -3.90 16.41
CA PRO A 6 -20.68 -3.48 15.21
C PRO A 6 -22.16 -3.93 15.20
N SER A 7 -22.96 -3.43 14.23
CA SER A 7 -24.37 -3.81 14.03
C SER A 7 -24.68 -4.07 12.55
N ASP A 8 -25.66 -4.94 12.26
CA ASP A 8 -26.09 -5.24 10.88
C ASP A 8 -26.44 -3.95 10.09
N ALA A 9 -27.21 -3.05 10.70
CA ALA A 9 -27.59 -1.77 10.09
C ALA A 9 -26.41 -0.86 9.70
N PHE A 10 -25.29 -0.93 10.44
CA PHE A 10 -24.09 -0.15 10.11
C PHE A 10 -23.44 -0.68 8.83
N PHE A 11 -23.25 -1.99 8.72
CA PHE A 11 -22.61 -2.60 7.56
C PHE A 11 -23.51 -2.59 6.32
N ASP A 12 -24.81 -2.78 6.48
CA ASP A 12 -25.78 -2.64 5.38
C ASP A 12 -25.77 -1.20 4.83
N GLY A 13 -25.68 -0.22 5.73
CA GLY A 13 -25.62 1.20 5.41
C GLY A 13 -24.34 1.66 4.70
N LEU A 14 -23.29 0.84 4.64
CA LEU A 14 -22.08 1.14 3.87
C LEU A 14 -22.34 1.10 2.35
N SER A 15 -23.39 0.41 1.90
CA SER A 15 -23.74 0.30 0.48
C SER A 15 -23.98 1.66 -0.18
N SER A 16 -24.40 2.69 0.57
CA SER A 16 -24.56 4.04 0.03
C SER A 16 -23.25 4.69 -0.40
N SER A 17 -22.10 4.22 0.10
CA SER A 17 -20.78 4.68 -0.33
C SER A 17 -20.32 4.07 -1.65
N ALA A 18 -20.97 2.98 -2.08
CA ALA A 18 -20.71 2.27 -3.33
C ALA A 18 -21.89 2.41 -4.32
N LEU A 19 -22.64 3.51 -4.26
CA LEU A 19 -23.60 3.85 -5.32
C LEU A 19 -22.87 4.50 -6.50
N ARG A 20 -23.61 4.87 -7.55
CA ARG A 20 -23.05 5.73 -8.61
C ARG A 20 -22.58 7.04 -8.02
N THR A 21 -21.54 7.68 -8.58
CA THR A 21 -20.89 8.86 -7.98
C THR A 21 -21.87 9.96 -7.59
N GLU A 22 -22.84 10.29 -8.44
CA GLU A 22 -23.86 11.33 -8.15
C GLU A 22 -24.80 10.96 -7.00
N GLN A 23 -24.88 9.66 -6.69
CA GLN A 23 -25.71 9.07 -5.65
C GLN A 23 -24.92 8.63 -4.40
N ALA A 24 -23.60 8.62 -4.46
CA ALA A 24 -22.74 8.08 -3.42
C ALA A 24 -22.40 9.12 -2.34
N GLU A 25 -22.06 8.62 -1.16
CA GLU A 25 -21.63 9.41 -0.01
C GLU A 25 -20.36 8.83 0.63
N THR A 26 -19.63 9.65 1.37
CA THR A 26 -18.41 9.19 2.05
C THR A 26 -18.70 8.06 3.03
N LEU A 27 -17.67 7.27 3.36
CA LEU A 27 -17.82 6.30 4.45
C LEU A 27 -18.19 7.04 5.75
N PRO A 28 -18.89 6.37 6.68
CA PRO A 28 -19.15 6.94 8.00
C PRO A 28 -17.85 7.36 8.69
N PRO A 29 -17.80 8.51 9.40
CA PRO A 29 -16.59 8.98 10.09
C PRO A 29 -15.97 7.95 11.06
N LEU A 30 -16.79 7.04 11.58
CA LEU A 30 -16.38 5.94 12.44
C LEU A 30 -15.34 5.02 11.75
N CYS A 31 -15.45 4.80 10.43
CA CYS A 31 -14.50 4.00 9.65
C CYS A 31 -13.07 4.56 9.63
N TYR A 32 -12.90 5.83 10.02
CA TYR A 32 -11.63 6.55 10.01
C TYR A 32 -11.15 6.93 11.42
N THR A 33 -11.91 6.64 12.47
CA THR A 33 -11.64 7.21 13.80
C THR A 33 -11.76 6.21 14.94
N ASP A 34 -12.42 5.07 14.73
CA ASP A 34 -12.69 4.08 15.76
C ASP A 34 -11.70 2.92 15.69
N GLU A 35 -10.97 2.71 16.79
CA GLU A 35 -9.97 1.63 16.88
C GLU A 35 -10.59 0.24 16.80
N ALA A 36 -11.83 0.04 17.26
CA ALA A 36 -12.48 -1.26 17.10
C ALA A 36 -12.82 -1.53 15.63
N PHE A 37 -13.13 -0.48 14.85
CA PHE A 37 -13.25 -0.61 13.40
C PHE A 37 -11.92 -0.92 12.74
N PHE A 38 -10.81 -0.31 13.16
CA PHE A 38 -9.49 -0.66 12.64
C PHE A 38 -9.09 -2.11 12.95
N GLU A 39 -9.36 -2.61 14.16
CA GLU A 39 -9.14 -4.03 14.48
C GLU A 39 -10.02 -4.96 13.64
N PHE A 40 -11.28 -4.59 13.39
CA PHE A 40 -12.13 -5.30 12.44
C PHE A 40 -11.55 -5.25 11.01
N GLU A 41 -11.02 -4.10 10.59
CA GLU A 41 -10.46 -3.88 9.26
C GLU A 41 -9.21 -4.74 9.00
N LYS A 42 -8.41 -5.04 10.04
CA LYS A 42 -7.31 -6.01 9.94
C LYS A 42 -7.81 -7.36 9.41
N GLU A 43 -8.88 -7.88 9.99
CA GLU A 43 -9.46 -9.16 9.57
C GLU A 43 -10.34 -9.05 8.33
N ALA A 44 -10.96 -7.90 8.07
CA ALA A 44 -11.80 -7.73 6.89
C ALA A 44 -11.00 -7.54 5.60
N LEU A 45 -9.77 -7.03 5.73
CA LEU A 45 -8.98 -6.49 4.62
C LEU A 45 -7.52 -6.92 4.68
N PHE A 46 -6.78 -6.42 5.67
CA PHE A 46 -5.30 -6.47 5.64
C PHE A 46 -4.75 -7.89 5.74
N ASN A 47 -5.43 -8.79 6.44
CA ASN A 47 -5.03 -10.18 6.57
C ASN A 47 -5.25 -11.00 5.28
N HIS A 48 -6.04 -10.49 4.33
CA HIS A 48 -6.50 -11.26 3.15
C HIS A 48 -6.14 -10.58 1.82
N GLU A 49 -5.76 -9.31 1.83
CA GLU A 49 -5.36 -8.57 0.63
C GLU A 49 -3.84 -8.44 0.51
N TRP A 50 -3.38 -8.23 -0.72
CA TRP A 50 -1.97 -8.03 -1.01
C TRP A 50 -1.52 -6.62 -0.58
N LEU A 51 -0.46 -6.58 0.22
CA LEU A 51 0.07 -5.37 0.84
C LEU A 51 1.46 -5.05 0.25
N CYS A 52 1.59 -3.92 -0.45
CA CYS A 52 2.87 -3.41 -0.87
C CYS A 52 3.70 -3.02 0.34
N VAL A 53 4.94 -3.50 0.42
CA VAL A 53 5.84 -3.26 1.57
C VAL A 53 7.17 -2.62 1.17
N GLY A 54 7.47 -2.58 -0.12
CA GLY A 54 8.70 -2.00 -0.62
C GLY A 54 8.95 -2.29 -2.10
N ARG A 55 10.20 -2.10 -2.51
CA ARG A 55 10.64 -2.30 -3.90
C ARG A 55 11.65 -3.43 -3.97
N GLU A 56 11.64 -4.16 -5.08
CA GLU A 56 12.60 -5.21 -5.37
C GLU A 56 14.05 -4.70 -5.31
N SER A 57 14.30 -3.49 -5.81
CA SER A 57 15.61 -2.84 -5.78
C SER A 57 16.13 -2.55 -4.36
N TRP A 58 15.27 -2.61 -3.33
CA TRP A 58 15.68 -2.46 -1.94
C TRP A 58 16.36 -3.71 -1.36
N VAL A 59 16.23 -4.85 -2.06
CA VAL A 59 16.90 -6.13 -1.80
C VAL A 59 17.51 -6.64 -3.10
N ALA A 60 18.38 -5.85 -3.73
CA ALA A 60 18.92 -6.16 -5.04
C ALA A 60 19.75 -7.46 -5.04
N GLU A 61 20.62 -7.64 -4.05
CA GLU A 61 21.57 -8.74 -4.01
C GLU A 61 21.17 -9.83 -3.00
N PRO A 62 21.55 -11.10 -3.23
CA PRO A 62 21.40 -12.15 -2.23
C PRO A 62 21.99 -11.75 -0.87
N GLY A 63 21.21 -11.96 0.19
CA GLY A 63 21.53 -11.55 1.55
C GLY A 63 21.02 -10.17 1.95
N ASP A 64 20.65 -9.32 0.98
CA ASP A 64 20.09 -8.02 1.29
C ASP A 64 18.71 -8.18 1.94
N TYR A 65 18.45 -7.36 2.97
CA TYR A 65 17.18 -7.35 3.68
C TYR A 65 16.77 -5.94 4.10
N PHE A 66 15.47 -5.78 4.36
CA PHE A 66 14.94 -4.68 5.17
C PHE A 66 13.81 -5.16 6.07
N THR A 67 13.55 -4.41 7.13
CA THR A 67 12.42 -4.60 8.02
C THR A 67 11.34 -3.57 7.77
N THR A 68 10.10 -3.95 8.01
CA THR A 68 8.93 -3.08 7.93
C THR A 68 7.93 -3.50 9.00
N SER A 69 7.01 -2.63 9.38
CA SER A 69 5.82 -3.02 10.14
C SER A 69 4.56 -2.63 9.39
N ILE A 70 3.54 -3.47 9.44
CA ILE A 70 2.23 -3.17 8.90
C ILE A 70 1.18 -3.79 9.83
N ILE A 71 0.10 -3.07 10.12
CA ILE A 71 -0.98 -3.49 11.04
C ILE A 71 -0.53 -3.97 12.43
N GLY A 72 0.64 -3.54 12.88
CA GLY A 72 1.26 -3.95 14.14
C GLY A 72 2.16 -5.19 14.05
N GLU A 73 2.29 -5.80 12.87
CA GLU A 73 3.13 -6.97 12.64
C GLU A 73 4.52 -6.56 12.13
N PRO A 74 5.62 -6.90 12.82
CA PRO A 74 6.97 -6.63 12.35
C PRO A 74 7.44 -7.73 11.39
N LEU A 75 7.89 -7.32 10.21
CA LEU A 75 8.26 -8.20 9.09
C LEU A 75 9.72 -7.98 8.67
N ILE A 76 10.31 -9.02 8.10
CA ILE A 76 11.58 -9.00 7.38
C ILE A 76 11.31 -9.38 5.93
N ILE A 77 11.80 -8.55 5.01
CA ILE A 77 11.85 -8.84 3.58
C ILE A 77 13.30 -9.05 3.20
N ALA A 78 13.64 -10.22 2.66
CA ALA A 78 15.02 -10.59 2.34
C ALA A 78 15.13 -11.30 0.99
N ARG A 79 16.22 -11.05 0.26
CA ARG A 79 16.59 -11.90 -0.88
C ARG A 79 17.44 -13.06 -0.37
N ASN A 80 16.96 -14.29 -0.51
CA ASN A 80 17.70 -15.47 -0.07
C ASN A 80 18.90 -15.75 -0.99
N ARG A 81 19.69 -16.79 -0.66
CA ARG A 81 20.92 -17.13 -1.41
C ARG A 81 20.63 -17.64 -2.83
N GLN A 82 19.43 -18.15 -3.07
CA GLN A 82 18.95 -18.62 -4.36
C GLN A 82 18.35 -17.49 -5.21
N GLY A 83 18.31 -16.26 -4.68
CA GLY A 83 17.78 -15.09 -5.36
C GLY A 83 16.28 -14.86 -5.19
N ALA A 84 15.56 -15.73 -4.47
CA ALA A 84 14.13 -15.56 -4.19
C ALA A 84 13.90 -14.55 -3.06
N ILE A 85 12.89 -13.69 -3.22
CA ILE A 85 12.46 -12.76 -2.16
C ILE A 85 11.55 -13.51 -1.19
N ARG A 86 11.82 -13.34 0.11
CA ARG A 86 11.08 -13.94 1.22
C ARG A 86 10.55 -12.84 2.13
N ALA A 87 9.31 -13.00 2.56
CA ALA A 87 8.69 -12.21 3.61
C ALA A 87 8.44 -13.13 4.81
N MET A 88 8.89 -12.71 5.98
CA MET A 88 8.77 -13.49 7.21
C MET A 88 8.51 -12.59 8.40
N SER A 89 7.94 -13.14 9.47
CA SER A 89 7.87 -12.46 10.76
C SER A 89 9.28 -12.13 11.26
N ALA A 90 9.48 -10.92 11.78
CA ALA A 90 10.71 -10.53 12.46
C ALA A 90 10.84 -11.11 13.88
N VAL A 91 9.81 -11.81 14.36
CA VAL A 91 9.68 -12.22 15.77
C VAL A 91 10.31 -13.59 16.00
N CYS A 92 11.35 -13.62 16.85
CA CYS A 92 11.99 -14.85 17.29
C CYS A 92 10.98 -15.78 18.00
N GLN A 93 10.91 -17.02 17.54
CA GLN A 93 10.02 -18.06 18.08
C GLN A 93 10.41 -18.57 19.49
N HIS A 94 11.50 -18.08 20.07
CA HIS A 94 11.87 -18.41 21.45
C HIS A 94 11.13 -17.51 22.46
N ARG A 95 11.44 -16.21 22.46
CA ARG A 95 10.91 -15.23 23.43
C ARG A 95 10.61 -13.88 22.78
N ALA A 96 10.10 -13.92 21.55
CA ALA A 96 9.55 -12.80 20.80
C ALA A 96 10.49 -11.60 20.52
N MET A 97 11.81 -11.76 20.72
CA MET A 97 12.77 -10.72 20.35
C MET A 97 12.78 -10.52 18.83
N LEU A 98 12.90 -9.27 18.37
CA LEU A 98 13.13 -8.99 16.95
C LEU A 98 14.50 -9.50 16.52
N VAL A 99 14.55 -10.28 15.43
CA VAL A 99 15.80 -10.89 14.94
C VAL A 99 16.57 -10.02 13.97
N ALA A 100 15.94 -8.94 13.49
CA ALA A 100 16.54 -7.94 12.62
C ALA A 100 15.82 -6.60 12.79
N GLU A 101 16.56 -5.52 12.52
CA GLU A 101 16.05 -4.14 12.49
C GLU A 101 16.68 -3.41 11.30
N GLY A 102 15.98 -2.40 10.78
CA GLY A 102 16.46 -1.54 9.70
C GLY A 102 16.66 -2.27 8.38
N ARG A 103 17.84 -2.12 7.79
CA ARG A 103 18.21 -2.72 6.50
C ARG A 103 19.69 -3.07 6.49
N GLY A 104 20.06 -4.08 5.71
CA GLY A 104 21.46 -4.49 5.62
C GLY A 104 21.65 -5.75 4.80
N LYS A 105 22.78 -6.41 5.02
CA LYS A 105 23.12 -7.67 4.38
C LYS A 105 23.39 -8.73 5.44
N ALA A 106 22.69 -9.86 5.36
CA ALA A 106 22.75 -10.93 6.33
C ALA A 106 23.04 -12.27 5.66
N ARG A 107 23.77 -13.16 6.37
CA ARG A 107 23.90 -14.58 5.98
C ARG A 107 22.88 -15.48 6.68
N ALA A 108 22.35 -15.01 7.80
CA ALA A 108 21.36 -15.58 8.71
C ALA A 108 20.90 -14.47 9.66
N PHE A 109 19.70 -14.57 10.22
CA PHE A 109 19.20 -13.66 11.25
C PHE A 109 19.50 -14.22 12.63
N LEU A 110 20.40 -13.57 13.36
CA LEU A 110 20.81 -13.99 14.70
C LEU A 110 20.02 -13.21 15.74
N CYS A 111 19.16 -13.90 16.49
CA CYS A 111 18.41 -13.29 17.58
C CYS A 111 19.39 -12.71 18.62
N PRO A 112 19.35 -11.40 18.91
CA PRO A 112 20.31 -10.75 19.81
C PRO A 112 20.15 -11.17 21.27
N TYR A 113 19.05 -11.85 21.62
CA TYR A 113 18.77 -12.24 22.99
C TYR A 113 19.49 -13.54 23.39
N HIS A 114 19.32 -14.61 22.61
CA HIS A 114 19.86 -15.95 22.95
C HIS A 114 20.52 -16.66 21.77
N HIS A 115 20.80 -15.93 20.70
CA HIS A 115 21.49 -16.45 19.52
C HIS A 115 20.80 -17.65 18.84
N TRP A 116 19.47 -17.72 18.90
CA TRP A 116 18.73 -18.51 17.93
C TRP A 116 18.96 -17.90 16.54
N SER A 117 19.43 -18.71 15.60
CA SER A 117 19.83 -18.27 14.28
C SER A 117 18.87 -18.84 13.23
N TYR A 118 18.33 -17.97 12.39
CA TYR A 118 17.39 -18.30 11.34
C TYR A 118 18.02 -18.12 9.95
N SER A 119 17.68 -18.98 9.00
CA SER A 119 18.09 -18.80 7.60
C SER A 119 17.37 -17.61 6.95
N LEU A 120 17.79 -17.23 5.74
CA LEU A 120 17.07 -16.22 4.94
C LEU A 120 15.74 -16.72 4.36
N ASP A 121 15.39 -17.98 4.62
CA ASP A 121 14.09 -18.59 4.32
C ASP A 121 13.25 -18.78 5.60
N GLY A 122 13.73 -18.30 6.75
CA GLY A 122 13.02 -18.38 8.04
C GLY A 122 13.26 -19.67 8.82
N GLU A 123 14.02 -20.63 8.30
CA GLU A 123 14.28 -21.89 9.00
C GLU A 123 15.15 -21.69 10.25
N LEU A 124 14.77 -22.29 11.38
CA LEU A 124 15.65 -22.30 12.56
C LEU A 124 16.84 -23.24 12.33
N ILE A 125 18.02 -22.68 12.06
CA ILE A 125 19.23 -23.45 11.78
C ILE A 125 20.07 -23.72 13.03
N GLY A 126 19.96 -22.87 14.05
CA GLY A 126 20.75 -22.98 15.28
C GLY A 126 19.99 -22.48 16.51
N ALA A 127 20.07 -23.24 17.60
CA ALA A 127 19.43 -22.92 18.87
C ALA A 127 20.36 -23.41 20.00
N PRO A 128 21.23 -22.53 20.54
CA PRO A 128 22.23 -22.92 21.52
C PRO A 128 21.62 -23.57 22.77
N ALA A 129 22.30 -24.59 23.32
CA ALA A 129 21.94 -25.31 24.55
C ALA A 129 20.55 -25.97 24.59
N MET A 130 19.89 -26.14 23.44
CA MET A 130 18.60 -26.84 23.35
C MET A 130 18.74 -28.37 23.31
N ASP A 131 19.97 -28.91 23.29
CA ASP A 131 20.26 -30.35 23.23
C ASP A 131 19.74 -31.17 24.42
N ARG A 132 19.47 -30.51 25.55
CA ARG A 132 18.88 -31.13 26.75
C ARG A 132 17.40 -30.83 26.92
N THR A 133 16.79 -30.09 25.99
CA THR A 133 15.35 -29.81 26.03
C THR A 133 14.61 -30.98 25.40
N ALA A 134 13.68 -31.57 26.15
CA ALA A 134 12.88 -32.68 25.67
C ALA A 134 12.08 -32.28 24.41
N ASP A 135 12.04 -33.18 23.43
CA ASP A 135 11.22 -33.08 22.21
C ASP A 135 11.41 -31.77 21.40
N PHE A 136 12.59 -31.16 21.47
CA PHE A 136 12.88 -29.95 20.72
C PHE A 136 13.20 -30.24 19.24
N ASP A 137 12.24 -30.00 18.36
CA ASP A 137 12.45 -29.98 16.92
C ASP A 137 12.55 -28.56 16.39
N LYS A 138 13.70 -28.19 15.80
CA LYS A 138 13.91 -26.88 15.19
C LYS A 138 12.85 -26.53 14.14
N LYS A 139 12.32 -27.53 13.42
CA LYS A 139 11.31 -27.32 12.37
C LYS A 139 10.00 -26.76 12.92
N ALA A 140 9.71 -26.97 14.20
CA ALA A 140 8.52 -26.44 14.85
C ALA A 140 8.64 -24.95 15.23
N PHE A 141 9.84 -24.35 15.11
CA PHE A 141 10.13 -23.00 15.57
C PHE A 141 10.77 -22.13 14.47
N CYS A 142 10.46 -22.38 13.20
CA CYS A 142 10.81 -21.51 12.08
C CYS A 142 10.05 -20.18 12.17
N LEU A 143 10.62 -19.11 11.60
CA LEU A 143 9.89 -17.85 11.43
C LEU A 143 8.68 -18.09 10.52
N PRO A 144 7.46 -17.65 10.91
CA PRO A 144 6.31 -17.66 10.02
C PRO A 144 6.60 -16.89 8.73
N THR A 145 6.22 -17.46 7.58
CA THR A 145 6.41 -16.88 6.25
C THR A 145 5.09 -16.38 5.68
N LEU A 146 5.15 -15.28 4.92
CA LEU A 146 4.01 -14.72 4.20
C LEU A 146 4.11 -15.06 2.70
N GLN A 147 2.98 -15.00 2.00
CA GLN A 147 3.00 -15.05 0.53
C GLN A 147 3.71 -13.80 -0.01
N VAL A 148 4.42 -13.94 -1.13
CA VAL A 148 5.16 -12.83 -1.78
C VAL A 148 4.87 -12.82 -3.27
N GLU A 149 4.56 -11.65 -3.81
CA GLU A 149 4.45 -11.43 -5.25
C GLU A 149 5.14 -10.12 -5.63
N ILE A 150 5.73 -10.09 -6.83
CA ILE A 150 6.37 -8.90 -7.39
C ILE A 150 5.50 -8.37 -8.53
N TRP A 151 4.99 -7.16 -8.38
CA TRP A 151 4.25 -6.47 -9.43
C TRP A 151 4.98 -5.21 -9.85
N GLN A 152 5.41 -5.12 -11.11
CA GLN A 152 6.10 -3.93 -11.64
C GLN A 152 7.33 -3.52 -10.79
N GLY A 153 7.98 -4.52 -10.15
CA GLY A 153 9.10 -4.40 -9.20
C GLY A 153 8.72 -4.01 -7.76
N PHE A 154 7.43 -3.86 -7.43
CA PHE A 154 6.93 -3.59 -6.08
C PHE A 154 6.74 -4.93 -5.38
N ILE A 155 7.21 -5.04 -4.14
CA ILE A 155 7.07 -6.25 -3.33
C ILE A 155 5.74 -6.17 -2.60
N PHE A 156 4.86 -7.14 -2.87
CA PHE A 156 3.62 -7.36 -2.15
C PHE A 156 3.72 -8.59 -1.26
N VAL A 157 3.08 -8.51 -0.09
CA VAL A 157 2.93 -9.63 0.83
C VAL A 157 1.46 -9.90 1.13
N ASN A 158 1.11 -11.14 1.48
CA ASN A 158 -0.23 -11.47 1.97
C ASN A 158 -0.11 -12.40 3.18
N PHE A 159 -0.92 -12.12 4.21
CA PHE A 159 -0.97 -12.93 5.44
C PHE A 159 -1.78 -14.21 5.25
N ASP A 160 -2.70 -14.25 4.28
CA ASP A 160 -3.43 -15.46 3.93
C ASP A 160 -2.52 -16.42 3.13
N PRO A 161 -2.18 -17.60 3.67
CA PRO A 161 -1.36 -18.58 2.95
C PRO A 161 -2.06 -19.15 1.71
N LEU A 162 -3.38 -18.97 1.57
CA LEU A 162 -4.20 -19.41 0.46
C LEU A 162 -4.59 -18.26 -0.49
N ALA A 163 -3.96 -17.10 -0.36
CA ALA A 163 -4.25 -15.94 -1.20
C ALA A 163 -4.13 -16.26 -2.69
N GLU A 164 -5.15 -15.91 -3.46
CA GLU A 164 -5.12 -15.98 -4.91
C GLU A 164 -4.07 -14.99 -5.47
N PRO A 165 -3.41 -15.31 -6.60
CA PRO A 165 -2.38 -14.44 -7.19
C PRO A 165 -2.87 -13.02 -7.48
N LEU A 166 -2.01 -12.03 -7.24
CA LEU A 166 -2.31 -10.61 -7.45
C LEU A 166 -2.35 -10.26 -8.94
N ALA A 167 -1.46 -10.83 -9.75
CA ALA A 167 -1.25 -10.47 -11.16
C ALA A 167 -2.55 -10.46 -11.99
N SER A 168 -3.41 -11.47 -11.82
CA SER A 168 -4.68 -11.56 -12.57
C SER A 168 -5.64 -10.41 -12.21
N ARG A 169 -5.63 -9.98 -10.95
CA ARG A 169 -6.46 -8.88 -10.43
C ARG A 169 -5.88 -7.50 -10.74
N LEU A 170 -4.65 -7.41 -11.25
CA LEU A 170 -4.00 -6.17 -11.69
C LEU A 170 -3.87 -6.07 -13.21
N ALA A 171 -4.55 -6.92 -14.00
CA ALA A 171 -4.40 -6.94 -15.45
C ALA A 171 -4.70 -5.57 -16.11
N SER A 172 -5.84 -4.94 -15.77
CA SER A 172 -6.23 -3.61 -16.31
C SER A 172 -5.24 -2.52 -15.93
N ILE A 173 -4.78 -2.52 -14.68
CA ILE A 173 -3.81 -1.55 -14.15
C ILE A 173 -2.46 -1.76 -14.84
N SER A 174 -2.04 -3.02 -15.01
CA SER A 174 -0.77 -3.39 -15.65
C SER A 174 -0.74 -2.94 -17.10
N GLU A 175 -1.85 -3.07 -17.83
CA GLU A 175 -1.99 -2.56 -19.19
C GLU A 175 -1.83 -1.03 -19.24
N ALA A 176 -2.51 -0.31 -18.34
CA ALA A 176 -2.47 1.15 -18.30
C ALA A 176 -1.08 1.72 -17.97
N VAL A 177 -0.29 1.02 -17.14
CA VAL A 177 1.05 1.47 -16.74
C VAL A 177 2.19 0.83 -17.53
N ALA A 178 1.90 -0.10 -18.45
CA ALA A 178 2.91 -0.91 -19.14
C ALA A 178 4.03 -0.06 -19.79
N ARG A 179 3.65 1.07 -20.39
CA ARG A 179 4.56 1.96 -21.13
C ARG A 179 5.57 2.70 -20.25
N TYR A 180 5.34 2.75 -18.94
CA TYR A 180 6.29 3.29 -17.98
C TYR A 180 7.42 2.31 -17.64
N GLN A 181 7.25 1.01 -17.91
CA GLN A 181 8.26 -0.02 -17.61
C GLN A 181 8.80 0.10 -16.17
N LEU A 182 7.87 0.17 -15.21
CA LEU A 182 8.18 0.49 -13.80
C LEU A 182 9.13 -0.51 -13.11
N ALA A 183 9.22 -1.74 -13.62
CA ALA A 183 10.18 -2.73 -13.14
C ALA A 183 11.63 -2.31 -13.41
N ASP A 184 11.89 -1.63 -14.53
CA ASP A 184 13.22 -1.16 -14.94
C ASP A 184 13.48 0.29 -14.51
N ALA A 185 12.47 0.96 -13.96
CA ALA A 185 12.58 2.35 -13.54
C ALA A 185 13.51 2.50 -12.32
N GLU A 186 14.32 3.55 -12.34
CA GLU A 186 15.36 3.80 -11.34
C GLU A 186 14.91 4.90 -10.38
N GLY A 187 15.33 4.84 -9.11
CA GLY A 187 15.07 5.91 -8.17
C GLY A 187 15.81 5.74 -6.86
N PRO A 188 16.08 6.84 -6.13
CA PRO A 188 16.66 6.74 -4.80
C PRO A 188 15.70 5.99 -3.88
N ARG A 189 16.23 5.10 -3.04
CA ARG A 189 15.46 4.52 -1.95
C ARG A 189 15.12 5.65 -0.97
N PRO A 190 13.84 5.80 -0.56
CA PRO A 190 13.45 6.72 0.48
C PRO A 190 14.24 6.51 1.78
N GLU A 191 14.27 7.53 2.62
CA GLU A 191 14.80 7.42 3.97
C GLU A 191 13.87 6.58 4.86
N GLN A 192 13.82 6.85 6.17
CA GLN A 192 12.84 6.18 7.02
C GLN A 192 11.42 6.68 6.70
N PRO A 193 10.40 5.82 6.83
CA PRO A 193 9.03 6.23 6.59
C PRO A 193 8.63 7.31 7.61
N SER A 194 7.85 8.29 7.14
CA SER A 194 7.32 9.34 8.00
C SER A 194 5.99 8.89 8.61
N ARG A 195 5.74 9.26 9.87
CA ARG A 195 4.48 8.98 10.57
C ARG A 195 3.52 10.15 10.41
N TYR A 196 2.29 9.85 10.02
CA TYR A 196 1.23 10.82 9.74
C TYR A 196 0.03 10.62 10.66
N ALA A 197 -0.61 11.73 11.04
CA ALA A 197 -1.66 11.79 12.06
C ALA A 197 -3.08 11.65 11.49
N TRP A 198 -3.24 10.85 10.44
CA TRP A 198 -4.52 10.53 9.81
C TRP A 198 -4.62 9.07 9.36
N ASN A 199 -5.87 8.63 9.20
CA ASN A 199 -6.22 7.30 8.70
C ASN A 199 -5.67 7.10 7.29
N TRP A 200 -5.21 5.88 7.00
CA TRP A 200 -4.67 5.51 5.69
C TRP A 200 -5.65 5.73 4.52
N LYS A 201 -6.96 5.60 4.75
CA LYS A 201 -7.98 5.85 3.72
C LYS A 201 -8.00 7.32 3.29
N VAL A 202 -7.79 8.25 4.22
CA VAL A 202 -7.71 9.70 3.92
C VAL A 202 -6.58 9.96 2.92
N MET A 203 -5.42 9.32 3.09
CA MET A 203 -4.29 9.44 2.15
C MET A 203 -4.63 8.91 0.75
N LEU A 204 -5.24 7.72 0.65
CA LEU A 204 -5.64 7.17 -0.65
C LEU A 204 -6.74 7.99 -1.33
N GLU A 205 -7.66 8.54 -0.52
CA GLU A 205 -8.71 9.42 -1.00
C GLU A 205 -8.10 10.70 -1.54
N ASN A 206 -7.34 11.44 -0.72
CA ASN A 206 -6.75 12.71 -1.13
C ASN A 206 -5.85 12.56 -2.37
N ASN A 207 -4.92 11.59 -2.38
CA ASN A 207 -3.97 11.48 -3.48
C ASN A 207 -4.61 11.12 -4.84
N ASN A 208 -5.79 10.49 -4.84
CA ASN A 208 -6.51 10.13 -6.06
C ASN A 208 -7.78 10.97 -6.28
N ASP A 209 -7.82 12.18 -5.73
CA ASP A 209 -8.92 13.12 -5.92
C ASP A 209 -8.65 14.12 -7.07
N GLY A 210 -9.56 14.20 -8.02
CA GLY A 210 -9.51 15.20 -9.09
C GLY A 210 -10.09 16.56 -8.68
N TYR A 211 -10.89 16.64 -7.62
CA TYR A 211 -11.72 17.78 -7.28
C TYR A 211 -10.99 18.88 -6.50
N HIS A 212 -10.22 18.55 -5.47
CA HIS A 212 -9.50 19.56 -4.68
C HIS A 212 -8.42 20.27 -5.50
N ALA A 213 -7.83 19.61 -6.50
CA ALA A 213 -6.69 20.09 -7.28
C ALA A 213 -6.80 21.55 -7.74
N ASN A 214 -7.94 21.92 -8.36
CA ASN A 214 -8.16 23.28 -8.86
C ASN A 214 -8.30 24.38 -7.79
N LYS A 215 -8.54 24.01 -6.54
CA LYS A 215 -8.82 24.95 -5.44
C LYS A 215 -7.73 24.94 -4.40
N LEU A 216 -7.35 23.76 -3.91
CA LEU A 216 -6.30 23.59 -2.93
C LEU A 216 -4.95 24.00 -3.52
N HIS A 217 -4.61 23.47 -4.71
CA HIS A 217 -3.34 23.73 -5.39
C HIS A 217 -3.40 24.88 -6.38
N HIS A 218 -4.40 25.75 -6.27
CA HIS A 218 -4.61 26.86 -7.19
C HIS A 218 -3.33 27.69 -7.35
N GLY A 219 -2.88 27.82 -8.59
CA GLY A 219 -1.69 28.58 -8.93
C GLY A 219 -0.80 27.89 -9.97
N PRO A 220 0.30 28.55 -10.34
CA PRO A 220 1.12 28.13 -11.47
C PRO A 220 1.79 26.77 -11.29
N LEU A 221 1.85 26.20 -10.08
CA LEU A 221 2.44 24.88 -9.88
C LEU A 221 1.50 23.72 -10.20
N HIS A 222 0.20 23.96 -10.40
CA HIS A 222 -0.78 22.90 -10.62
C HIS A 222 -1.89 23.23 -11.66
N ASP A 223 -2.12 24.51 -12.01
CA ASP A 223 -3.22 24.92 -12.91
C ASP A 223 -3.18 24.26 -14.31
N PHE A 224 -2.06 23.65 -14.70
CA PHE A 224 -1.91 22.88 -15.93
C PHE A 224 -2.59 21.50 -15.90
N VAL A 225 -3.12 21.06 -14.75
CA VAL A 225 -3.84 19.79 -14.53
C VAL A 225 -5.30 20.07 -14.09
N PRO A 226 -6.13 20.69 -14.94
CA PRO A 226 -7.44 21.15 -14.51
C PRO A 226 -8.36 19.98 -14.15
N SER A 227 -9.06 20.10 -13.01
CA SER A 227 -10.02 19.09 -12.53
C SER A 227 -11.11 18.73 -13.56
N ALA A 228 -11.45 19.67 -14.46
CA ALA A 228 -12.47 19.45 -15.49
C ALA A 228 -12.05 18.41 -16.55
N LEU A 229 -10.76 18.07 -16.62
CA LEU A 229 -10.22 17.05 -17.52
C LEU A 229 -9.98 15.70 -16.82
N ALA A 230 -10.51 15.52 -15.61
CA ALA A 230 -10.51 14.22 -14.94
C ALA A 230 -11.36 13.20 -15.73
N SER A 231 -10.84 11.98 -15.86
CA SER A 231 -11.55 10.87 -16.48
C SER A 231 -11.26 9.56 -15.75
N PHE A 232 -12.27 8.67 -15.71
CA PHE A 232 -12.30 7.52 -14.82
C PHE A 232 -12.55 6.24 -15.63
N PRO A 233 -11.50 5.50 -16.00
CA PRO A 233 -11.64 4.22 -16.67
C PRO A 233 -12.37 3.20 -15.79
N VAL A 234 -13.35 2.51 -16.37
CA VAL A 234 -14.07 1.42 -15.68
C VAL A 234 -13.10 0.28 -15.39
N GLN A 235 -13.05 -0.13 -14.13
CA GLN A 235 -12.27 -1.31 -13.73
C GLN A 235 -13.12 -2.58 -13.84
N PRO A 236 -12.55 -3.69 -14.33
CA PRO A 236 -13.21 -5.00 -14.26
C PRO A 236 -13.59 -5.36 -12.83
N GLU A 237 -14.68 -6.10 -12.68
CA GLU A 237 -15.07 -6.65 -11.37
C GLU A 237 -13.95 -7.55 -10.81
N GLY A 238 -13.68 -7.44 -9.50
CA GLY A 238 -12.61 -8.18 -8.84
C GLY A 238 -11.21 -7.57 -8.95
N SER A 239 -11.06 -6.43 -9.65
CA SER A 239 -9.77 -5.72 -9.75
C SER A 239 -9.20 -5.38 -8.37
N ALA A 240 -7.89 -5.54 -8.21
CA ALA A 240 -7.15 -5.19 -7.00
C ALA A 240 -6.66 -3.73 -6.99
N GLY A 241 -6.95 -2.97 -8.05
CA GLY A 241 -6.60 -1.55 -8.13
C GLY A 241 -7.62 -0.76 -8.94
N TYR A 242 -7.51 0.55 -8.82
CA TYR A 242 -8.29 1.52 -9.59
C TYR A 242 -7.39 2.68 -10.02
N MET A 243 -7.85 3.42 -11.02
CA MET A 243 -7.09 4.53 -11.57
C MET A 243 -8.00 5.64 -12.07
N ARG A 244 -7.43 6.83 -12.18
CA ARG A 244 -7.97 7.92 -12.98
C ARG A 244 -6.88 8.50 -13.86
N TYR A 245 -7.31 9.17 -14.92
CA TYR A 245 -6.47 10.08 -15.66
C TYR A 245 -6.89 11.51 -15.37
N ASN A 246 -5.94 12.43 -15.43
CA ASN A 246 -6.24 13.84 -15.51
C ASN A 246 -5.56 14.43 -16.73
N GLY A 247 -6.34 14.96 -17.68
CA GLY A 247 -5.78 15.68 -18.81
C GLY A 247 -4.96 16.88 -18.35
N THR A 248 -3.94 17.21 -19.14
CA THR A 248 -3.07 18.38 -18.93
C THR A 248 -3.27 19.38 -20.07
N THR A 249 -2.97 20.65 -19.81
CA THR A 249 -3.15 21.72 -20.82
C THR A 249 -2.15 21.67 -21.97
N HIS A 250 -1.03 20.94 -21.79
CA HIS A 250 -0.01 20.72 -22.79
C HIS A 250 0.76 19.42 -22.47
N PRO A 251 1.43 18.79 -23.45
CA PRO A 251 2.18 17.58 -23.18
C PRO A 251 3.38 17.81 -22.25
N ASP A 252 3.79 16.73 -21.59
CA ASP A 252 4.89 16.63 -20.65
C ASP A 252 4.75 17.57 -19.45
N ALA A 253 3.52 17.87 -19.02
CA ALA A 253 3.33 18.75 -17.87
C ALA A 253 3.90 18.11 -16.59
N SER A 254 4.58 18.91 -15.76
CA SER A 254 5.29 18.43 -14.56
C SER A 254 5.36 19.52 -13.48
N PHE A 255 5.47 19.11 -12.22
CA PHE A 255 5.40 19.97 -11.04
C PHE A 255 6.70 20.76 -10.81
N ASN A 256 6.94 21.77 -11.66
CA ASN A 256 8.05 22.71 -11.50
C ASN A 256 7.69 24.08 -12.09
N ALA A 257 8.55 25.07 -11.87
CA ALA A 257 8.33 26.44 -12.35
C ALA A 257 8.20 26.57 -13.88
N MET A 258 8.73 25.61 -14.66
CA MET A 258 8.55 25.57 -16.11
C MET A 258 7.26 24.87 -16.54
N GLN A 259 6.52 24.28 -15.59
CA GLN A 259 5.33 23.45 -15.79
C GLN A 259 5.56 22.26 -16.73
N LYS A 260 6.81 21.89 -17.02
CA LYS A 260 7.17 20.91 -18.06
C LYS A 260 8.24 19.96 -17.58
N ALA A 261 8.25 18.74 -18.08
CA ALA A 261 9.25 17.73 -17.80
C ALA A 261 10.67 18.28 -17.98
N VAL A 262 11.48 18.15 -16.94
CA VAL A 262 12.89 18.55 -16.92
C VAL A 262 13.82 17.35 -16.80
N LEU A 263 13.27 16.18 -16.46
CA LEU A 263 13.97 14.90 -16.47
C LEU A 263 13.65 14.13 -17.77
N PRO A 264 14.45 13.12 -18.14
CA PRO A 264 14.15 12.28 -19.28
C PRO A 264 12.76 11.64 -19.19
N ILE A 265 11.98 11.80 -20.26
CA ILE A 265 10.65 11.21 -20.41
C ILE A 265 10.77 9.68 -20.54
N PHE A 266 9.84 8.94 -19.96
CA PHE A 266 9.76 7.50 -20.14
C PHE A 266 9.61 7.15 -21.65
N PRO A 267 10.52 6.35 -22.22
CA PRO A 267 10.63 6.22 -23.68
C PRO A 267 9.45 5.50 -24.34
N GLY A 268 8.66 4.75 -23.58
CA GLY A 268 7.49 4.03 -24.09
C GLY A 268 6.21 4.86 -24.19
N LEU A 269 6.20 6.09 -23.65
CA LEU A 269 4.98 6.90 -23.58
C LEU A 269 4.54 7.44 -24.94
N THR A 270 3.25 7.32 -25.22
CA THR A 270 2.61 7.88 -26.42
C THR A 270 2.31 9.37 -26.25
N THR A 271 1.90 10.04 -27.33
CA THR A 271 1.40 11.43 -27.27
C THR A 271 0.21 11.59 -26.33
N GLU A 272 -0.67 10.58 -26.25
CA GLU A 272 -1.81 10.59 -25.33
C GLU A 272 -1.32 10.51 -23.88
N ASP A 273 -0.42 9.58 -23.57
CA ASP A 273 0.15 9.42 -22.22
C ASP A 273 0.86 10.70 -21.77
N ARG A 274 1.57 11.35 -22.69
CA ARG A 274 2.29 12.60 -22.42
C ARG A 274 1.35 13.80 -22.20
N SER A 275 0.08 13.70 -22.57
CA SER A 275 -0.90 14.79 -22.42
C SER A 275 -1.80 14.62 -21.18
N ARG A 276 -1.43 13.72 -20.28
CA ARG A 276 -2.18 13.45 -19.04
C ARG A 276 -1.26 13.09 -17.88
N MET A 277 -1.78 13.21 -16.68
CA MET A 277 -1.29 12.52 -15.50
C MET A 277 -2.09 11.23 -15.28
N THR A 278 -1.43 10.21 -14.75
CA THR A 278 -2.06 8.94 -14.35
C THR A 278 -1.95 8.76 -12.85
N PHE A 279 -3.06 8.47 -12.18
CA PHE A 279 -3.10 8.19 -10.74
C PHE A 279 -3.61 6.77 -10.55
N VAL A 280 -2.83 5.92 -9.88
CA VAL A 280 -3.16 4.51 -9.64
C VAL A 280 -3.13 4.23 -8.15
N ASN A 281 -4.18 3.60 -7.64
CA ASN A 281 -4.16 3.03 -6.30
C ASN A 281 -4.30 1.51 -6.40
N VAL A 282 -3.40 0.79 -5.73
CA VAL A 282 -3.53 -0.64 -5.42
C VAL A 282 -3.74 -0.71 -3.91
N PRO A 283 -5.00 -0.56 -3.46
CA PRO A 283 -5.30 -0.52 -2.04
C PRO A 283 -4.99 -1.87 -1.36
N PRO A 284 -4.66 -1.85 -0.05
CA PRO A 284 -4.72 -0.68 0.82
C PRO A 284 -3.42 0.13 0.93
N THR A 285 -2.36 -0.25 0.23
CA THR A 285 -1.00 0.16 0.62
C THR A 285 -0.18 0.85 -0.44
N LEU A 286 -0.60 0.87 -1.71
CA LEU A 286 0.18 1.49 -2.78
C LEU A 286 -0.63 2.56 -3.51
N SER A 287 -0.02 3.73 -3.66
CA SER A 287 -0.52 4.81 -4.50
C SER A 287 0.58 5.34 -5.42
N LEU A 288 0.26 5.61 -6.68
CA LEU A 288 1.17 6.09 -7.71
C LEU A 288 0.61 7.37 -8.35
N VAL A 289 1.45 8.38 -8.49
CA VAL A 289 1.19 9.60 -9.26
C VAL A 289 2.21 9.68 -10.38
N MET A 290 1.75 9.69 -11.61
CA MET A 290 2.59 9.47 -12.78
C MET A 290 2.51 10.67 -13.72
N THR A 291 3.67 11.26 -13.98
CA THR A 291 3.93 12.27 -15.01
C THR A 291 4.84 11.67 -16.08
N SER A 292 5.08 12.39 -17.17
CA SER A 292 5.88 11.85 -18.29
C SER A 292 7.33 11.55 -17.94
N ASP A 293 7.91 12.23 -16.95
CA ASP A 293 9.33 12.11 -16.57
C ASP A 293 9.56 11.54 -15.16
N MET A 294 8.49 11.36 -14.38
CA MET A 294 8.59 10.93 -12.98
C MET A 294 7.32 10.21 -12.50
N VAL A 295 7.53 9.17 -11.70
CA VAL A 295 6.47 8.49 -10.95
C VAL A 295 6.75 8.67 -9.46
N ILE A 296 5.84 9.33 -8.75
CA ILE A 296 5.83 9.39 -7.29
C ILE A 296 5.07 8.15 -6.82
N TYR A 297 5.65 7.39 -5.89
CA TYR A 297 4.95 6.29 -5.22
C TYR A 297 4.87 6.55 -3.73
N MET A 298 3.78 6.08 -3.14
CA MET A 298 3.53 6.08 -1.71
C MET A 298 3.20 4.67 -1.25
N ILE A 299 3.97 4.16 -0.29
CA ILE A 299 3.74 2.86 0.33
C ILE A 299 3.28 3.09 1.76
N LEU A 300 1.99 2.88 2.01
CA LEU A 300 1.33 3.13 3.30
C LEU A 300 1.47 1.93 4.22
N ARG A 301 1.66 2.20 5.51
CA ARG A 301 1.76 1.24 6.62
C ARG A 301 0.81 1.66 7.74
N PRO A 302 -0.47 1.28 7.64
CA PRO A 302 -1.46 1.63 8.65
C PRO A 302 -1.13 0.95 9.99
N ASP A 303 -1.29 1.68 11.08
CA ASP A 303 -0.99 1.17 12.43
C ASP A 303 -2.04 1.51 13.50
N SER A 304 -3.00 2.40 13.20
CA SER A 304 -4.19 2.64 14.02
C SER A 304 -5.35 3.17 13.16
N ALA A 305 -6.50 3.39 13.78
CA ALA A 305 -7.60 4.08 13.13
C ALA A 305 -7.24 5.52 12.73
N GLY A 306 -6.28 6.17 13.37
CA GLY A 306 -6.00 7.60 13.16
C GLY A 306 -4.58 7.92 12.72
N THR A 307 -3.73 6.92 12.46
CA THR A 307 -2.33 7.12 12.07
C THR A 307 -1.87 6.07 11.06
N HIS A 308 -0.85 6.43 10.28
CA HIS A 308 -0.10 5.48 9.46
C HIS A 308 1.33 5.99 9.26
N GLU A 309 2.23 5.10 8.90
CA GLU A 309 3.53 5.45 8.33
C GLU A 309 3.49 5.36 6.81
N MET A 310 4.35 6.11 6.11
CA MET A 310 4.41 6.06 4.64
C MET A 310 5.83 6.29 4.14
N ASP A 311 6.27 5.45 3.21
CA ASP A 311 7.39 5.81 2.33
C ASP A 311 6.85 6.59 1.13
N GLN A 312 7.45 7.74 0.86
CA GLN A 312 7.26 8.47 -0.39
C GLN A 312 8.56 8.41 -1.19
N GLY A 313 8.49 7.91 -2.42
CA GLY A 313 9.65 7.77 -3.28
C GLY A 313 9.36 8.12 -4.73
N LEU A 314 10.43 8.11 -5.52
CA LEU A 314 10.40 8.47 -6.93
C LEU A 314 10.91 7.31 -7.78
N LEU A 315 10.35 7.15 -8.97
CA LEU A 315 10.88 6.34 -10.05
C LEU A 315 11.00 7.22 -11.28
N LEU A 316 12.07 7.01 -12.02
CA LEU A 316 12.47 7.79 -13.17
C LEU A 316 12.76 6.86 -14.34
N ALA A 317 12.68 7.41 -15.55
CA ALA A 317 13.04 6.67 -16.75
C ALA A 317 14.46 6.07 -16.63
N PRO A 318 14.70 4.85 -17.15
CA PRO A 318 16.02 4.23 -17.09
C PRO A 318 17.13 5.16 -17.58
N GLY A 319 18.16 5.35 -16.76
CA GLY A 319 19.25 6.28 -17.03
C GLY A 319 19.03 7.76 -16.77
N ALA A 320 17.84 8.19 -16.33
CA ALA A 320 17.59 9.57 -15.94
C ALA A 320 18.56 10.07 -14.86
N MET A 321 18.94 9.22 -13.91
CA MET A 321 19.89 9.53 -12.84
C MET A 321 21.33 9.75 -13.34
N ARG A 322 21.64 9.39 -14.59
CA ARG A 322 22.95 9.59 -15.22
C ARG A 322 23.09 10.96 -15.91
N ASP A 323 22.03 11.77 -15.94
CA ASP A 323 22.08 13.13 -16.47
C ASP A 323 23.08 13.99 -15.66
N PRO A 324 24.05 14.69 -16.30
CA PRO A 324 25.01 15.54 -15.60
C PRO A 324 24.37 16.63 -14.72
N LEU A 325 23.15 17.07 -15.06
CA LEU A 325 22.37 18.07 -14.33
C LEU A 325 21.26 17.42 -13.50
N PHE A 326 21.28 16.10 -13.31
CA PHE A 326 20.22 15.34 -12.61
C PHE A 326 19.85 15.97 -11.26
N ARG A 327 20.85 16.26 -10.42
CA ARG A 327 20.61 16.83 -9.08
C ARG A 327 19.92 18.19 -9.13
N GLN A 328 20.27 19.04 -10.09
CA GLN A 328 19.69 20.37 -10.24
C GLN A 328 18.25 20.29 -10.75
N ARG A 329 18.00 19.45 -11.76
CA ARG A 329 16.66 19.22 -12.30
C ARG A 329 15.74 18.54 -11.29
N MET A 330 16.26 17.60 -10.51
CA MET A 330 15.52 16.97 -9.42
C MET A 330 15.15 18.00 -8.34
N ALA A 331 16.09 18.86 -7.93
CA ALA A 331 15.81 19.94 -6.98
C ALA A 331 14.70 20.87 -7.48
N MET A 332 14.70 21.24 -8.76
CA MET A 332 13.63 22.06 -9.36
C MET A 332 12.24 21.42 -9.24
N ASN A 333 12.13 20.10 -9.46
CA ASN A 333 10.87 19.37 -9.27
C ASN A 333 10.49 19.29 -7.79
N MET A 334 11.44 18.96 -6.91
CA MET A 334 11.18 18.76 -5.49
C MET A 334 10.79 20.05 -4.76
N ASP A 335 11.43 21.18 -5.09
CA ASP A 335 11.11 22.46 -4.45
C ASP A 335 9.66 22.86 -4.74
N ALA A 336 9.22 22.77 -6.00
CA ALA A 336 7.85 23.06 -6.39
C ALA A 336 6.84 22.02 -5.87
N ALA A 337 7.16 20.73 -5.98
CA ALA A 337 6.30 19.67 -5.47
C ALA A 337 6.13 19.75 -3.94
N SER A 338 7.13 20.24 -3.20
CA SER A 338 7.06 20.37 -1.74
C SER A 338 5.95 21.30 -1.27
N GLU A 339 5.63 22.36 -2.03
CA GLU A 339 4.52 23.27 -1.71
C GLU A 339 3.16 22.58 -1.88
N ILE A 340 2.98 21.83 -2.97
CA ILE A 340 1.76 21.05 -3.24
C ILE A 340 1.58 19.98 -2.15
N ILE A 341 2.64 19.21 -1.89
CA ILE A 341 2.64 18.17 -0.85
C ILE A 341 2.32 18.78 0.51
N ALA A 342 2.89 19.93 0.86
CA ALA A 342 2.61 20.58 2.15
C ALA A 342 1.13 20.96 2.30
N GLN A 343 0.46 21.37 1.22
CA GLN A 343 -0.98 21.63 1.22
C GLN A 343 -1.78 20.35 1.45
N ASP A 344 -1.43 19.25 0.78
CA ASP A 344 -2.07 17.94 0.95
C ASP A 344 -1.94 17.43 2.39
N LEU A 345 -0.71 17.41 2.92
CA LEU A 345 -0.46 16.95 4.29
C LEU A 345 -1.21 17.81 5.32
N HIS A 346 -1.37 19.11 5.06
CA HIS A 346 -2.14 20.00 5.93
C HIS A 346 -3.64 19.66 5.91
N VAL A 347 -4.23 19.44 4.72
CA VAL A 347 -5.67 19.13 4.62
C VAL A 347 -5.97 17.73 5.15
N ASP A 348 -5.12 16.73 4.90
CA ASP A 348 -5.30 15.38 5.42
C ASP A 348 -5.36 15.35 6.95
N ALA A 349 -4.43 16.05 7.60
CA ALA A 349 -4.43 16.20 9.06
C ALA A 349 -5.72 16.87 9.57
N ASN A 350 -6.19 17.92 8.88
CA ASN A 350 -7.41 18.63 9.25
C ASN A 350 -8.68 17.80 8.98
N VAL A 351 -8.71 17.01 7.91
CA VAL A 351 -9.80 16.07 7.60
C VAL A 351 -9.93 15.06 8.74
N GLN A 352 -8.82 14.50 9.22
CA GLN A 352 -8.85 13.60 10.37
C GLN A 352 -9.38 14.26 11.65
N VAL A 353 -9.01 15.53 11.91
CA VAL A 353 -9.57 16.30 13.03
C VAL A 353 -11.08 16.48 12.84
N GLY A 354 -11.52 16.86 11.63
CA GLY A 354 -12.93 17.03 11.28
C GLY A 354 -13.75 15.76 11.44
N LEU A 355 -13.22 14.60 11.03
CA LEU A 355 -13.88 13.29 11.13
C LEU A 355 -14.20 12.89 12.59
N ARG A 356 -13.48 13.45 13.58
CA ARG A 356 -13.76 13.21 15.01
C ARG A 356 -14.89 14.08 15.56
N SER A 357 -15.34 15.08 14.81
CA SER A 357 -16.41 15.97 15.23
C SER A 357 -17.74 15.22 15.34
N ARG A 358 -18.51 15.49 16.41
CA ARG A 358 -19.91 15.02 16.52
C ARG A 358 -20.83 15.57 15.42
N TYR A 359 -20.37 16.56 14.68
CA TYR A 359 -21.07 17.18 13.56
C TYR A 359 -20.58 16.70 12.19
N ALA A 360 -19.62 15.77 12.15
CA ALA A 360 -19.19 15.16 10.90
C ALA A 360 -20.35 14.38 10.29
N VAL A 361 -20.73 14.75 9.07
CA VAL A 361 -21.75 14.06 8.27
C VAL A 361 -21.09 13.22 7.19
N ARG A 362 -21.85 12.32 6.58
CA ARG A 362 -21.43 11.65 5.34
C ARG A 362 -21.64 12.63 4.19
N GLY A 363 -20.55 13.13 3.62
CA GLY A 363 -20.56 14.08 2.51
C GLY A 363 -20.94 13.41 1.20
N ARG A 364 -21.30 14.19 0.18
CA ARG A 364 -21.63 13.70 -1.16
C ARG A 364 -20.45 13.95 -2.09
N TYR A 365 -20.21 13.03 -3.02
CA TYR A 365 -19.15 13.17 -4.01
C TYR A 365 -19.57 14.07 -5.18
N SER A 366 -18.63 14.89 -5.64
CA SER A 366 -18.60 15.52 -6.95
C SER A 366 -18.43 14.46 -8.04
N TRP A 367 -18.86 14.77 -9.28
CA TRP A 367 -18.55 13.91 -10.43
C TRP A 367 -17.03 13.76 -10.66
N GLN A 368 -16.22 14.69 -10.14
CA GLN A 368 -14.76 14.67 -10.20
C GLN A 368 -14.11 13.75 -9.14
N GLU A 369 -14.92 13.11 -8.31
CA GLU A 369 -14.49 12.24 -7.20
C GLU A 369 -14.86 10.77 -7.45
N GLN A 370 -15.08 10.36 -8.71
CA GLN A 370 -15.45 8.97 -9.02
C GLN A 370 -14.39 7.96 -8.55
N ALA A 371 -13.11 8.32 -8.49
CA ALA A 371 -12.07 7.47 -7.91
C ALA A 371 -12.35 7.09 -6.44
N GLN A 372 -12.97 7.98 -5.65
CA GLN A 372 -13.37 7.69 -4.26
C GLN A 372 -14.51 6.69 -4.20
N ARG A 373 -15.46 6.83 -5.11
CA ARG A 373 -16.53 5.86 -5.28
C ARG A 373 -15.97 4.51 -5.70
N ASP A 374 -14.98 4.46 -6.60
CA ASP A 374 -14.36 3.21 -7.05
C ASP A 374 -13.55 2.54 -5.92
N PHE A 375 -12.91 3.34 -5.06
CA PHE A 375 -12.30 2.85 -3.83
C PHE A 375 -13.34 2.21 -2.89
N ASN A 376 -14.50 2.85 -2.70
CA ASN A 376 -15.57 2.29 -1.88
C ASN A 376 -16.21 1.04 -2.50
N HIS A 377 -16.28 0.94 -3.83
CA HIS A 377 -16.67 -0.30 -4.51
C HIS A 377 -15.71 -1.45 -4.22
N TRP A 378 -14.44 -1.14 -3.95
CA TRP A 378 -13.47 -2.13 -3.50
C TRP A 378 -13.59 -2.42 -2.00
N LEU A 379 -13.76 -1.40 -1.14
CA LEU A 379 -13.83 -1.55 0.32
C LEU A 379 -15.12 -2.21 0.83
N VAL A 380 -16.27 -1.68 0.42
CA VAL A 380 -17.56 -2.00 1.04
C VAL A 380 -17.90 -3.49 0.97
N PRO A 381 -17.75 -4.18 -0.17
CA PRO A 381 -18.02 -5.62 -0.24
C PRO A 381 -17.15 -6.44 0.71
N ARG A 382 -15.90 -6.02 0.96
CA ARG A 382 -14.97 -6.71 1.85
C ARG A 382 -15.40 -6.57 3.31
N TYR A 383 -15.76 -5.36 3.73
CA TYR A 383 -16.32 -5.13 5.06
C TYR A 383 -17.61 -5.92 5.28
N GLN A 384 -18.53 -5.89 4.31
CA GLN A 384 -19.80 -6.62 4.42
C GLN A 384 -19.59 -8.14 4.45
N ALA A 385 -18.70 -8.67 3.61
CA ALA A 385 -18.38 -10.11 3.60
C ALA A 385 -17.74 -10.55 4.91
N ALA A 386 -16.79 -9.78 5.45
CA ALA A 386 -16.14 -10.09 6.72
C ALA A 386 -17.13 -10.04 7.89
N TRP A 387 -17.99 -9.02 7.94
CA TRP A 387 -19.05 -8.94 8.95
C TRP A 387 -19.98 -10.14 8.89
N LYS A 388 -20.40 -10.55 7.68
CA LYS A 388 -21.23 -11.73 7.49
C LYS A 388 -20.56 -13.00 8.02
N ARG A 389 -19.28 -13.23 7.69
CA ARG A 389 -18.51 -14.39 8.19
C ARG A 389 -18.41 -14.40 9.72
N MET A 390 -18.17 -13.24 10.33
CA MET A 390 -18.09 -13.09 11.78
C MET A 390 -19.43 -13.46 12.44
N ARG A 391 -20.54 -12.97 11.89
CA ARG A 391 -21.90 -13.26 12.38
C ARG A 391 -22.27 -14.74 12.26
N GLU A 392 -21.91 -15.39 11.16
CA GLU A 392 -22.13 -16.82 10.95
C GLU A 392 -21.36 -17.65 11.99
N THR A 393 -20.11 -17.26 12.27
CA THR A 393 -19.25 -17.92 13.28
C THR A 393 -19.82 -17.77 14.70
N GLU A 394 -20.30 -16.58 15.07
CA GLU A 394 -20.94 -16.32 16.37
C GLU A 394 -22.25 -17.09 16.56
N GLN A 395 -23.00 -17.32 15.47
CA GLN A 395 -24.26 -18.06 15.49
C GLN A 395 -24.09 -19.59 15.45
N GLY A 396 -22.85 -20.09 15.50
CA GLY A 396 -22.55 -21.53 15.51
C GLY A 396 -22.63 -22.20 14.14
N ALA A 397 -22.71 -21.44 13.05
CA ALA A 397 -22.51 -22.00 11.72
C ALA A 397 -21.02 -22.25 11.54
N MET A 398 -20.56 -23.49 11.75
CA MET A 398 -19.17 -23.86 11.49
C MET A 398 -18.86 -23.67 10.00
N PRO A 399 -17.91 -22.79 9.61
CA PRO A 399 -17.31 -22.93 8.30
C PRO A 399 -16.53 -24.24 8.27
N ALA A 400 -16.66 -25.01 7.18
CA ALA A 400 -15.90 -26.23 6.98
C ALA A 400 -14.40 -25.89 7.07
N ARG A 401 -13.75 -26.23 8.19
CA ARG A 401 -12.29 -26.21 8.26
C ARG A 401 -11.79 -27.22 7.24
N VAL A 402 -11.12 -26.73 6.20
CA VAL A 402 -10.17 -27.56 5.46
C VAL A 402 -9.01 -27.81 6.41
N ILE A 403 -9.11 -28.91 7.14
CA ILE A 403 -7.99 -29.44 7.92
C ILE A 403 -6.96 -29.90 6.88
N PRO A 404 -5.71 -29.39 6.89
CA PRO A 404 -4.67 -29.99 6.08
C PRO A 404 -4.46 -31.41 6.60
N VAL A 405 -4.79 -32.39 5.77
CA VAL A 405 -4.55 -33.80 6.06
C VAL A 405 -3.04 -33.95 6.29
N ARG A 406 -2.66 -34.19 7.54
CA ARG A 406 -1.33 -34.68 7.88
C ARG A 406 -1.15 -36.00 7.13
N SER A 407 -0.30 -36.01 6.10
CA SER A 407 0.20 -37.23 5.51
C SER A 407 1.05 -37.96 6.55
N VAL A 408 0.44 -38.90 7.27
CA VAL A 408 1.17 -39.92 8.02
C VAL A 408 1.80 -40.83 6.98
N GLY A 409 3.13 -40.86 6.95
CA GLY A 409 3.88 -41.77 6.09
C GLY A 409 3.61 -43.22 6.44
N ALA A 410 3.48 -44.04 5.41
CA ALA A 410 3.81 -45.45 5.43
C ALA A 410 4.91 -45.66 4.39
N GLY A 411 6.09 -46.09 4.83
CA GLY A 411 7.29 -46.30 4.03
C GLY A 411 8.54 -46.23 4.88
#